data_AF-A0A7C5ETI3-F1
#
_entry.id   AF-A0A7C5ETI3-F1
#
_cell.length_a   1.000
_cell.length_b   1.000
_cell.length_c   1.000
_cell.angle_alpha   90.00
_cell.angle_beta   90.00
_cell.angle_gamma   90.00
#
_symmetry.space_group_name_H-M   'P 1'
#
loop_
_entity.id
_entity.type
_entity.pdbx_description
1 polymer ?
#
loop_
_entity_poly.entity_id
_entity_poly.type
_entity_poly.pdbx_seq_one_letter_code
_entity_poly.pdbx_strand_id
1 'polypeptide(L)'
;MFNFSANNLVLLARTECRKCFVFVMKDRHTRRVYRLYDFTKSQAIEPQQVYCAFGKVNSADKLYLVIESVRPDTKNGKLQATTLPGIETEDR
;
A
#
# COMPACT_ATOMS: atom_id res chain seq x y z
N MET A 1 3.48 -21.60 -7.33
CA MET A 1 3.20 -20.18 -7.02
C MET A 1 1.83 -20.12 -6.35
N PHE A 2 1.72 -19.57 -5.14
CA PHE A 2 0.45 -19.53 -4.40
C PHE A 2 -0.24 -18.18 -4.58
N ASN A 3 -1.56 -18.13 -4.42
CA ASN A 3 -2.26 -16.85 -4.40
C ASN A 3 -2.14 -16.21 -3.01
N PHE A 4 -2.08 -14.89 -2.96
CA PHE A 4 -2.30 -14.14 -1.72
C PHE A 4 -3.38 -13.09 -1.91
N SER A 5 -4.04 -12.76 -0.82
CA SER A 5 -4.86 -11.57 -0.67
C SER A 5 -4.55 -10.91 0.66
N ALA A 6 -4.48 -9.59 0.66
CA ALA A 6 -4.29 -8.79 1.85
C ALA A 6 -5.21 -7.57 1.77
N ASN A 7 -5.89 -7.28 2.88
CA ASN A 7 -6.83 -6.18 3.00
C ASN A 7 -6.32 -5.19 4.05
N ASN A 8 -7.02 -4.04 4.17
CA ASN A 8 -6.68 -2.98 5.11
C ASN A 8 -5.21 -2.53 5.04
N LEU A 9 -4.66 -2.51 3.83
CA LEU A 9 -3.28 -2.10 3.56
C LEU A 9 -3.17 -0.60 3.37
N VAL A 10 -2.15 0.02 3.97
CA VAL A 10 -1.81 1.42 3.76
C VAL A 10 -0.41 1.53 3.19
N LEU A 11 -0.23 2.43 2.22
CA LEU A 11 1.07 2.69 1.61
C LEU A 11 1.99 3.42 2.60
N LEU A 12 3.17 2.85 2.86
CA LEU A 12 4.22 3.51 3.64
C LEU A 12 5.29 4.14 2.75
N ALA A 13 5.71 3.43 1.71
CA ALA A 13 6.73 3.90 0.78
C ALA A 13 6.53 3.28 -0.60
N ARG A 14 6.89 4.04 -1.63
CA ARG A 14 6.95 3.60 -3.02
C ARG A 14 8.37 3.83 -3.53
N THR A 15 8.95 2.80 -4.14
CA THR A 15 10.24 2.90 -4.81
C THR A 15 10.06 2.52 -6.27
N GLU A 16 10.53 3.38 -7.16
CA GLU A 16 10.65 3.05 -8.57
C GLU A 16 11.99 2.39 -8.87
N CYS A 17 11.95 1.21 -9.47
CA CYS A 17 13.12 0.53 -10.00
C CYS A 17 13.02 0.46 -11.53
N ARG A 18 14.14 0.11 -12.17
CA ARG A 18 14.19 -0.04 -13.63
C ARG A 18 13.12 -1.01 -14.17
N LYS A 19 12.86 -2.12 -13.46
CA LYS A 19 12.00 -3.22 -13.92
C LYS A 19 10.62 -3.29 -13.24
N CYS A 20 10.39 -2.59 -12.13
CA CYS A 20 9.15 -2.69 -11.36
C CYS A 20 8.95 -1.49 -10.42
N PHE A 21 7.74 -1.34 -9.90
CA PHE A 21 7.50 -0.61 -8.67
C PHE A 21 7.55 -1.56 -7.47
N VAL A 22 8.13 -1.06 -6.38
CA VAL A 22 8.13 -1.74 -5.08
C VAL A 22 7.33 -0.89 -4.12
N PHE A 23 6.27 -1.47 -3.56
CA PHE A 23 5.43 -0.84 -2.56
C PHE A 23 5.68 -1.48 -1.21
N VAL A 24 5.95 -0.66 -0.19
CA VAL A 24 5.97 -1.10 1.21
C VAL A 24 4.61 -0.75 1.80
N MET A 25 3.85 -1.76 2.20
CA MET A 25 2.49 -1.58 2.71
C MET A 25 2.35 -2.18 4.11
N LYS A 26 1.62 -1.49 4.97
CA LYS A 26 1.32 -1.96 6.33
C LYS A 26 -0.12 -2.41 6.41
N ASP A 27 -0.34 -3.61 6.93
CA ASP A 27 -1.66 -4.06 7.35
C ASP A 27 -1.99 -3.44 8.72
N ARG A 28 -3.07 -2.68 8.77
CA ARG A 28 -3.49 -1.99 10.00
C ARG A 28 -4.03 -2.93 11.07
N HIS A 29 -4.59 -4.08 10.71
CA HIS A 29 -5.11 -5.06 11.67
C HIS A 29 -3.97 -5.86 12.31
N THR A 30 -3.11 -6.44 11.48
CA THR A 30 -2.07 -7.35 11.97
C THR A 30 -0.76 -6.64 12.32
N ARG A 31 -0.63 -5.36 11.95
CA ARG A 31 0.60 -4.56 12.04
C ARG A 31 1.76 -5.13 11.21
N ARG A 32 1.51 -6.13 10.35
CA ARG A 32 2.51 -6.70 9.45
C ARG A 32 2.86 -5.70 8.35
N VAL A 33 4.11 -5.76 7.90
CA VAL A 33 4.59 -4.96 6.79
C VAL A 33 4.94 -5.90 5.64
N TYR A 34 4.38 -5.61 4.48
CA TYR A 34 4.56 -6.36 3.25
C TYR A 34 5.35 -5.54 2.24
N ARG A 35 6.21 -6.22 1.49
CA ARG A 35 6.86 -5.66 0.31
C ARG A 35 6.21 -6.28 -0.92
N LEU A 36 5.49 -5.45 -1.67
CA LEU A 36 4.73 -5.83 -2.84
C LEU A 36 5.44 -5.36 -4.11
N TYR A 37 5.43 -6.19 -5.15
CA TYR A 37 6.14 -5.94 -6.41
C TYR A 37 5.15 -5.83 -7.56
N ASP A 38 5.19 -4.72 -8.27
CA ASP A 38 4.43 -4.49 -9.49
C ASP A 38 5.39 -4.41 -10.68
N PHE A 39 5.47 -5.50 -11.44
CA PHE A 39 6.28 -5.58 -12.66
C PHE A 39 5.58 -4.99 -13.89
N THR A 40 4.25 -4.79 -13.85
CA THR A 40 3.53 -4.12 -14.95
C THR A 40 3.65 -2.61 -14.86
N LYS A 41 4.09 -2.08 -13.71
CA LYS A 41 4.18 -0.63 -13.43
C LYS A 41 2.85 0.10 -13.66
N SER A 42 1.74 -0.60 -13.54
CA SER A 42 0.41 -0.09 -13.87
C SER A 42 -0.43 0.21 -12.63
N GLN A 43 0.02 -0.18 -11.44
CA GLN A 43 -0.77 -0.04 -10.23
C GLN A 43 -0.69 1.40 -9.70
N ALA A 44 -1.85 2.07 -9.69
CA ALA A 44 -2.02 3.40 -9.10
C ALA A 44 -2.35 3.27 -7.61
N ILE A 45 -1.31 3.30 -6.76
CA ILE A 45 -1.43 3.25 -5.30
C ILE A 45 -1.01 4.61 -4.75
N GLU A 46 -1.97 5.30 -4.13
CA GLU A 46 -1.79 6.63 -3.57
C GLU A 46 -1.54 6.57 -2.05
N PRO A 47 -0.80 7.55 -1.50
CA PRO A 47 -0.76 7.76 -0.06
C PRO A 47 -2.16 8.01 0.51
N GLN A 48 -2.35 7.72 1.80
CA GLN A 48 -3.58 8.08 2.55
C GLN A 48 -4.87 7.35 2.12
N GLN A 49 -4.77 6.37 1.23
CA GLN A 49 -5.86 5.48 0.85
C GLN A 49 -5.61 4.07 1.41
N VAL A 50 -6.68 3.40 1.84
CA VAL A 50 -6.65 1.99 2.25
C VAL A 50 -6.94 1.11 1.02
N TYR A 51 -6.19 0.02 0.89
CA TYR A 51 -6.23 -0.87 -0.26
C TYR A 51 -6.40 -2.35 0.11
N CYS A 52 -6.99 -3.07 -0.82
CA CYS A 52 -6.95 -4.52 -0.91
C CYS A 52 -6.04 -4.91 -2.08
N ALA A 53 -4.99 -5.68 -1.81
CA ALA A 53 -4.06 -6.19 -2.81
C ALA A 53 -4.20 -7.70 -2.96
N PHE A 54 -4.07 -8.18 -4.20
CA PHE A 54 -4.07 -9.61 -4.50
C PHE A 54 -3.10 -9.92 -5.63
N GLY A 55 -2.62 -11.16 -5.61
CA GLY A 55 -1.71 -11.65 -6.62
C GLY A 55 -1.03 -12.92 -6.19
N LYS A 56 0.26 -13.02 -6.47
CA LYS A 56 1.01 -14.27 -6.44
C LYS A 56 2.20 -14.22 -5.51
N VAL A 57 2.42 -15.30 -4.77
CA VAL A 57 3.60 -15.52 -3.94
C VAL A 57 4.60 -16.34 -4.74
N ASN A 58 5.73 -15.72 -5.06
CA ASN A 58 6.89 -16.37 -5.66
C ASN A 58 7.94 -16.63 -4.55
N SER A 59 8.54 -17.83 -4.54
CA SER A 59 9.47 -18.28 -3.52
C SER A 59 10.91 -18.46 -4.02
N ALA A 60 11.30 -17.82 -5.13
CA ALA A 60 12.66 -17.88 -5.64
C ALA A 60 13.63 -17.20 -4.64
N ASP A 61 14.31 -17.98 -3.81
CA ASP A 61 15.21 -17.60 -2.70
C ASP A 61 14.59 -16.80 -1.54
N LYS A 62 13.62 -15.93 -1.83
CA LYS A 62 12.85 -15.13 -0.87
C LYS A 62 11.38 -15.15 -1.25
N LEU A 63 10.52 -14.83 -0.28
CA LEU A 63 9.10 -14.64 -0.53
C LEU A 63 8.86 -13.28 -1.18
N TYR A 64 8.47 -13.30 -2.45
CA TYR A 64 8.04 -12.14 -3.22
C TYR A 64 6.53 -12.14 -3.37
N LEU A 65 5.89 -11.04 -2.97
CA LEU A 65 4.48 -10.80 -3.19
C LEU A 65 4.33 -9.98 -4.47
N VAL A 66 3.97 -10.64 -5.56
CA VAL A 66 3.77 -10.02 -6.88
C VAL A 66 2.31 -9.60 -7.02
N ILE A 67 2.10 -8.31 -7.25
CA ILE A 67 0.77 -7.73 -7.39
C ILE A 67 0.21 -8.08 -8.78
N GLU A 68 -1.00 -8.64 -8.81
CA GLU A 68 -1.78 -8.76 -10.04
C GLU A 68 -2.81 -7.64 -10.13
N SER A 69 -3.46 -7.28 -9.01
CA SER A 69 -4.33 -6.11 -8.95
C SER A 69 -4.50 -5.58 -7.52
N VAL A 70 -4.81 -4.29 -7.47
CA VAL A 70 -5.08 -3.54 -6.25
C VAL A 70 -6.41 -2.81 -6.42
N ARG A 71 -7.20 -2.78 -5.35
CA ARG A 71 -8.47 -2.06 -5.30
C ARG A 71 -8.54 -1.19 -4.05
N PRO A 72 -9.05 0.04 -4.13
CA PRO A 72 -9.37 0.83 -2.94
C PRO A 72 -10.33 0.05 -2.04
N ASP A 73 -10.01 0.00 -0.76
CA ASP A 73 -10.86 -0.60 0.25
C ASP A 73 -11.91 0.42 0.69
N THR A 74 -13.09 0.36 0.08
CA THR A 74 -14.21 1.25 0.39
C THR A 74 -14.87 0.94 1.73
N LYS A 75 -14.65 -0.27 2.28
CA LYS A 75 -15.25 -0.69 3.56
C LYS A 75 -14.45 -0.18 4.75
N ASN A 76 -13.13 -0.13 4.65
CA ASN A 76 -12.24 0.23 5.75
C ASN A 76 -11.84 1.71 5.81
N GLY A 77 -12.44 2.55 4.95
CA GLY A 77 -12.42 4.00 5.00
C GLY A 77 -11.08 4.64 4.59
N LYS A 78 -11.14 5.85 4.02
CA LYS A 78 -9.97 6.71 3.80
C LYS A 78 -9.25 6.94 5.14
N LEU A 79 -7.92 7.05 5.14
CA LEU A 79 -7.22 7.53 6.34
C LEU A 79 -7.80 8.91 6.66
N GLN A 80 -8.35 9.07 7.86
CA GLN A 80 -8.73 10.41 8.32
C GLN A 80 -7.44 11.23 8.33
N ALA A 81 -7.42 12.31 7.56
CA ALA A 81 -6.38 13.31 7.69
C ALA A 81 -6.46 13.82 9.12
N THR A 82 -5.43 13.56 9.93
CA THR A 82 -5.29 14.23 11.20
C THR A 82 -5.08 15.71 10.86
N THR A 83 -6.14 16.51 10.97
CA THR A 83 -6.04 17.97 10.97
C THR A 83 -5.04 18.33 12.06
N LEU A 84 -3.89 18.89 11.68
CA LEU A 84 -2.97 19.53 12.61
C LEU A 84 -3.74 20.69 13.29
N PRO A 85 -3.87 20.73 14.62
CA PRO A 85 -4.51 21.85 15.29
C PRO A 85 -3.55 23.06 15.31
N GLY A 86 -4.07 24.21 14.88
CA GLY A 86 -3.58 25.54 15.29
C GLY A 86 -2.47 26.16 14.46
N ILE A 87 -2.86 26.97 13.46
CA ILE A 87 -2.20 28.26 13.24
C ILE A 87 -3.33 29.29 13.19
N GLU A 88 -3.72 29.78 14.37
CA GLU A 88 -4.42 31.07 14.46
C GLU A 88 -3.37 32.14 14.15
N THR A 89 -3.39 32.67 12.94
CA THR A 89 -2.78 33.97 12.68
C THR A 89 -3.69 35.03 13.27
N GLU A 90 -3.32 35.55 14.44
CA GLU A 90 -3.77 36.86 14.93
C GLU A 90 -3.32 37.93 13.92
N ASP A 91 -4.28 38.48 13.16
CA ASP A 91 -4.09 39.73 12.43
C ASP A 91 -4.14 40.91 13.43
N ARG A 92 -3.06 41.70 13.43
CA ARG A 92 -2.99 43.02 14.05
C ARG A 92 -3.16 44.09 12.99
#